data_AF-A0A1Y5F2P8-F1
#
_entry.id   AF-A0A1Y5F2P8-F1
#
_cell.length_a   1.000
_cell.length_b   1.000
_cell.length_c   1.000
_cell.angle_alpha   90.00
_cell.angle_beta   90.00
_cell.angle_gamma   90.00
#
_symmetry.space_group_name_H-M   'P 1'
#
loop_
_entity.id
_entity.type
_entity.pdbx_description
1 polymer ?
#
loop_
_entity_poly.entity_id
_entity_poly.type
_entity_poly.pdbx_seq_one_letter_code
_entity_poly.pdbx_strand_id
1 'polypeptide(L)'
;MNKKIVTGLLLSMAFAANAYEAHEWGTFTSVVGTNGKIIQGLHHEEEALPNFVYDLSRVEKTNLSNRGTRQDPPFNGGGPVTRGFTPQSMDLMPIPTFTERITQKMETPVIYFYSDKEIDVNVRVDFPNGVISQWYPKTSKQNPSVEAKNGYAVWDVQVTTEKEGTLPNTSGNSIWNPSRKVNSNIIKAGTDAEKLIFYRGLADFDVPLTVFSKNGFVVIENKSNQDINGLTLLNNRAGKKELITIASLAANSKVSVALTKNQKGYESFDSFETFLKASKKVIVSDLVASGLYLDESKAMVGTWENGYFQTEGLRLLYVLPRVWTDEILPLAMTPAPKNLVRTLVGRVEILTDLDEEEVLKFVNSDVANDKVSIFDINGRQMQGLGHFPEPKLRRALELNISKEVKRKVNDLITSMNRGLFN
;
A
#
# COMPACT_ATOMS: atom_id res chain seq x y z
N MET A 1 -12.22 -35.33 62.88
CA MET A 1 -11.87 -34.26 61.91
C MET A 1 -11.66 -34.93 60.55
N ASN A 2 -12.73 -35.06 59.75
CA ASN A 2 -12.73 -35.77 58.46
C ASN A 2 -12.20 -34.85 57.36
N LYS A 3 -11.03 -35.13 56.79
CA LYS A 3 -10.58 -34.50 55.55
C LYS A 3 -11.02 -35.36 54.37
N LYS A 4 -12.06 -34.91 53.66
CA LYS A 4 -12.42 -35.40 52.34
C LYS A 4 -11.37 -34.89 51.34
N ILE A 5 -10.70 -35.80 50.65
CA ILE A 5 -9.89 -35.51 49.47
C ILE A 5 -10.88 -35.33 48.31
N VAL A 6 -10.93 -34.14 47.74
CA VAL A 6 -11.66 -33.84 46.50
C VAL A 6 -10.68 -34.03 45.36
N THR A 7 -10.85 -35.11 44.60
CA THR A 7 -10.11 -35.36 43.36
C THR A 7 -10.71 -34.49 42.26
N GLY A 8 -10.02 -33.41 41.90
CA GLY A 8 -10.40 -32.55 40.78
C GLY A 8 -10.14 -33.24 39.45
N LEU A 9 -11.19 -33.52 38.70
CA LEU A 9 -11.12 -34.00 37.31
C LEU A 9 -10.64 -32.82 36.44
N LEU A 10 -9.36 -32.81 36.07
CA LEU A 10 -8.82 -31.89 35.05
C LEU A 10 -9.36 -32.36 33.69
N LEU A 11 -10.45 -31.72 33.24
CA LEU A 11 -10.95 -31.87 31.88
C LEU A 11 -9.97 -31.15 30.95
N SER A 12 -9.08 -31.90 30.31
CA SER A 12 -8.25 -31.38 29.23
C SER A 12 -9.17 -31.01 28.06
N MET A 13 -9.48 -29.73 27.90
CA MET A 13 -9.97 -29.22 26.61
C MET A 13 -8.82 -29.39 25.61
N ALA A 14 -8.85 -30.50 24.87
CA ALA A 14 -8.08 -30.63 23.65
C ALA A 14 -8.64 -29.59 22.67
N PHE A 15 -7.98 -28.43 22.57
CA PHE A 15 -8.20 -27.55 21.43
C PHE A 15 -7.82 -28.36 20.20
N ALA A 16 -8.82 -28.70 19.38
CA ALA A 16 -8.56 -29.27 18.06
C ALA A 16 -7.63 -28.27 17.35
N ALA A 17 -6.44 -28.72 16.94
CA ALA A 17 -5.55 -27.90 16.14
C ALA A 17 -6.32 -27.43 14.90
N ASN A 18 -6.40 -26.12 14.69
CA ASN A 18 -7.15 -25.54 13.57
C ASN A 18 -6.59 -26.07 12.23
N ALA A 19 -7.45 -26.22 11.23
CA ALA A 19 -7.18 -27.03 10.04
C ALA A 19 -6.57 -26.26 8.83
N TYR A 20 -6.22 -24.98 9.01
CA TYR A 20 -5.77 -24.13 7.90
C TYR A 20 -4.68 -23.13 8.31
N GLU A 21 -3.98 -22.58 7.32
CA GLU A 21 -3.01 -21.49 7.45
C GLU A 21 -3.49 -20.25 6.71
N ALA A 22 -3.08 -19.07 7.17
CA ALA A 22 -3.38 -17.81 6.50
C ALA A 22 -2.12 -16.95 6.40
N HIS A 23 -1.90 -16.37 5.22
CA HIS A 23 -0.71 -15.57 4.93
C HIS A 23 -1.14 -14.21 4.41
N GLU A 24 -0.74 -13.14 5.09
CA GLU A 24 -0.93 -11.76 4.65
C GLU A 24 0.37 -11.18 4.14
N TRP A 25 0.32 -10.48 3.02
CA TRP A 25 1.36 -9.54 2.64
C TRP A 25 0.76 -8.27 2.07
N GLY A 26 1.53 -7.18 2.08
CA GLY A 26 1.10 -5.88 1.54
C GLY A 26 2.17 -4.82 1.62
N THR A 27 1.87 -3.63 1.11
CA THR A 27 2.82 -2.51 1.11
C THR A 27 2.18 -1.23 1.65
N PHE A 28 2.93 -0.51 2.49
CA PHE A 28 2.66 0.88 2.87
C PHE A 28 3.64 1.81 2.16
N THR A 29 3.11 2.80 1.45
CA THR A 29 3.89 3.83 0.75
C THR A 29 3.86 5.14 1.55
N SER A 30 5.03 5.76 1.67
CA SER A 30 5.22 7.11 2.20
C SER A 30 6.19 7.90 1.31
N VAL A 31 6.13 9.23 1.36
CA VAL A 31 7.08 10.13 0.68
C VAL A 31 7.75 10.99 1.74
N VAL A 32 9.07 11.11 1.71
CA VAL A 32 9.84 11.93 2.66
C VAL A 32 10.64 13.01 1.96
N GLY A 33 10.70 14.20 2.56
CA GLY A 33 11.52 15.31 2.08
C GLY A 33 12.99 15.19 2.48
N THR A 34 13.84 16.09 1.97
CA THR A 34 15.27 16.19 2.37
C THR A 34 15.46 16.51 3.86
N ASN A 35 14.41 17.02 4.51
CA ASN A 35 14.34 17.30 5.95
C ASN A 35 13.94 16.08 6.81
N GLY A 36 13.64 14.93 6.20
CA GLY A 36 13.21 13.70 6.88
C GLY A 36 11.78 13.73 7.41
N LYS A 37 10.98 14.73 7.03
CA LYS A 37 9.56 14.75 7.33
C LYS A 37 8.78 13.98 6.26
N ILE A 38 7.79 13.22 6.71
CA ILE A 38 6.81 12.60 5.82
C ILE A 38 5.94 13.70 5.21
N ILE A 39 5.67 13.59 3.92
CA ILE A 39 4.89 14.55 3.14
C ILE A 39 3.52 13.95 2.83
N GLN A 40 2.48 14.77 2.96
CA GLN A 40 1.10 14.39 2.72
C GLN A 40 0.75 14.33 1.22
N GLY A 41 -0.48 13.92 0.89
CA GLY A 41 -1.02 13.96 -0.47
C GLY A 41 -0.96 12.62 -1.20
N LEU A 42 -0.90 11.52 -0.45
CA LEU A 42 -0.81 10.16 -0.97
C LEU A 42 -2.17 9.50 -1.27
N HIS A 43 -3.25 10.26 -1.39
CA HIS A 43 -4.59 9.71 -1.68
C HIS A 43 -4.86 9.48 -3.17
N HIS A 44 -3.97 9.97 -4.06
CA HIS A 44 -4.10 9.73 -5.50
C HIS A 44 -3.71 8.31 -5.87
N GLU A 45 -4.47 7.72 -6.80
CA GLU A 45 -4.13 6.40 -7.31
C GLU A 45 -3.02 6.43 -8.35
N GLU A 46 -2.04 5.56 -8.17
CA GLU A 46 -1.00 5.33 -9.18
C GLU A 46 -1.39 4.22 -10.17
N GLU A 47 -2.26 3.28 -9.76
CA GLU A 47 -2.60 2.09 -10.53
C GLU A 47 -4.12 1.87 -10.61
N ALA A 48 -4.60 1.50 -11.79
CA ALA A 48 -6.00 1.20 -12.01
C ALA A 48 -6.38 -0.18 -11.45
N LEU A 49 -7.45 -0.25 -10.66
CA LEU A 49 -7.99 -1.52 -10.18
C LEU A 49 -9.00 -2.16 -11.15
N PRO A 50 -9.10 -3.51 -11.15
CA PRO A 50 -10.07 -4.23 -11.96
C PRO A 50 -11.52 -3.83 -11.70
N ASN A 51 -12.37 -4.15 -12.70
CA ASN A 51 -13.74 -3.68 -12.71
C ASN A 51 -14.70 -4.37 -11.71
N PHE A 52 -14.24 -5.37 -10.98
CA PHE A 52 -15.03 -6.07 -9.97
C PHE A 52 -14.71 -5.59 -8.54
N VAL A 53 -13.64 -4.81 -8.35
CA VAL A 53 -13.24 -4.33 -7.03
C VAL A 53 -14.30 -3.38 -6.46
N TYR A 54 -14.67 -3.61 -5.20
CA TYR A 54 -15.54 -2.74 -4.43
C TYR A 54 -14.79 -1.52 -3.93
N ASP A 55 -15.52 -0.43 -3.76
CA ASP A 55 -15.03 0.82 -3.21
C ASP A 55 -16.12 1.47 -2.33
N LEU A 56 -15.74 2.44 -1.51
CA LEU A 56 -16.68 3.18 -0.65
C LEU A 56 -17.80 3.89 -1.43
N SER A 57 -17.56 4.32 -2.67
CA SER A 57 -18.57 5.01 -3.50
C SER A 57 -19.72 4.08 -3.95
N ARG A 58 -19.46 2.77 -4.07
CA ARG A 58 -20.47 1.77 -4.43
C ARG A 58 -21.37 1.38 -3.26
N VAL A 59 -20.83 1.35 -2.04
CA VAL A 59 -21.59 0.99 -0.83
C VAL A 59 -22.67 2.03 -0.53
N GLU A 60 -22.37 3.32 -0.69
CA GLU A 60 -23.35 4.37 -0.45
C GLU A 60 -24.45 4.41 -1.51
N LYS A 61 -24.14 4.14 -2.78
CA LYS A 61 -25.16 4.05 -3.83
C LYS A 61 -26.20 2.96 -3.56
N THR A 62 -25.78 1.82 -3.01
CA THR A 62 -26.72 0.75 -2.60
C THR A 62 -27.60 1.13 -1.40
N ASN A 63 -27.13 2.03 -0.53
CA ASN A 63 -27.91 2.56 0.59
C ASN A 63 -28.85 3.71 0.16
N LEU A 64 -28.45 4.50 -0.84
CA LEU A 64 -29.25 5.58 -1.43
C LEU A 64 -30.34 5.05 -2.38
N SER A 65 -30.13 3.91 -3.05
CA SER A 65 -31.12 3.27 -3.93
C SER A 65 -32.34 2.70 -3.18
N ASN A 66 -32.31 2.62 -1.85
CA ASN A 66 -33.49 2.36 -1.02
C ASN A 66 -34.41 3.59 -0.86
N ARG A 67 -34.08 4.73 -1.50
CA ARG A 67 -35.00 5.86 -1.71
C ARG A 67 -35.39 5.97 -3.18
N GLY A 68 -36.36 5.17 -3.61
CA GLY A 68 -37.17 5.43 -4.81
C GLY A 68 -36.49 5.24 -6.17
N THR A 69 -36.90 4.18 -6.86
CA THR A 69 -36.79 3.91 -8.31
C THR A 69 -36.18 5.00 -9.21
N ARG A 70 -34.93 4.81 -9.64
CA ARG A 70 -34.51 5.09 -11.01
C ARG A 70 -33.77 3.87 -11.55
N GLN A 71 -34.30 3.30 -12.63
CA GLN A 71 -33.57 2.32 -13.44
C GLN A 71 -32.37 3.03 -14.07
N ASP A 72 -31.18 2.47 -13.85
CA ASP A 72 -29.96 2.96 -14.50
C ASP A 72 -30.06 2.72 -16.02
N PRO A 73 -29.67 3.68 -16.88
CA PRO A 73 -29.51 3.42 -18.30
C PRO A 73 -28.26 2.54 -18.52
N PRO A 74 -28.24 1.74 -19.61
CA PRO A 74 -27.13 0.84 -19.88
C PRO A 74 -25.84 1.62 -20.15
N PHE A 75 -24.78 1.30 -19.41
CA PHE A 75 -23.44 1.85 -19.60
C PHE A 75 -22.87 1.39 -20.95
N ASN A 76 -22.99 2.25 -21.97
CA ASN A 76 -22.29 2.13 -23.24
C ASN A 76 -21.38 3.35 -23.40
N GLY A 77 -20.12 3.23 -22.94
CA GLY A 77 -19.14 4.32 -23.00
C GLY A 77 -17.77 3.81 -22.57
N GLY A 78 -16.97 3.36 -23.55
CA GLY A 78 -15.65 2.78 -23.36
C GLY A 78 -14.59 3.81 -22.98
N GLY A 79 -14.09 3.70 -21.76
CA GLY A 79 -12.82 4.27 -21.29
C GLY A 79 -12.44 3.56 -19.99
N PRO A 80 -11.14 3.29 -19.71
CA PRO A 80 -10.75 2.64 -18.47
C PRO A 80 -11.01 3.60 -17.31
N VAL A 81 -12.06 3.32 -16.53
CA VAL A 81 -12.36 4.07 -15.31
C VAL A 81 -11.33 3.68 -14.26
N THR A 82 -10.32 4.51 -14.03
CA THR A 82 -9.44 4.39 -12.87
C THR A 82 -10.29 4.51 -11.61
N ARG A 83 -10.37 3.42 -10.85
CA ARG A 83 -11.23 3.32 -9.66
C ARG A 83 -10.54 3.79 -8.39
N GLY A 84 -10.02 5.00 -8.44
CA GLY A 84 -9.46 5.70 -7.30
C GLY A 84 -10.48 6.44 -6.47
N PHE A 85 -9.98 7.31 -5.60
CA PHE A 85 -10.75 8.43 -5.08
C PHE A 85 -11.16 9.29 -6.28
N THR A 86 -12.29 8.97 -6.91
CA THR A 86 -12.91 9.82 -7.91
C THR A 86 -13.45 11.07 -7.21
N PRO A 87 -13.55 12.22 -7.89
CA PRO A 87 -14.28 13.37 -7.36
C PRO A 87 -15.65 12.99 -6.78
N GLN A 88 -16.39 12.04 -7.39
CA GLN A 88 -17.67 11.58 -6.83
C GLN A 88 -17.54 10.77 -5.54
N SER A 89 -16.45 10.01 -5.34
CA SER A 89 -16.16 9.35 -4.06
C SER A 89 -15.63 10.32 -3.00
N MET A 90 -14.99 11.42 -3.43
CA MET A 90 -14.49 12.48 -2.56
C MET A 90 -15.61 13.45 -2.14
N ASP A 91 -16.61 13.68 -2.99
CA ASP A 91 -17.82 14.46 -2.68
C ASP A 91 -18.72 13.80 -1.62
N LEU A 92 -18.61 12.46 -1.50
CA LEU A 92 -19.32 11.67 -0.50
C LEU A 92 -18.58 11.58 0.84
N MET A 93 -17.31 11.99 0.89
CA MET A 93 -16.57 12.18 2.14
C MET A 93 -16.75 13.64 2.58
N PRO A 94 -17.09 13.92 3.84
CA PRO A 94 -17.14 15.30 4.30
C PRO A 94 -15.70 15.88 4.30
N ILE A 95 -15.42 16.62 3.23
CA ILE A 95 -14.63 17.86 3.17
C ILE A 95 -13.10 17.73 2.91
N PRO A 96 -12.53 18.73 2.17
CA PRO A 96 -11.10 18.95 1.88
C PRO A 96 -10.06 18.89 3.03
N THR A 97 -10.46 18.62 4.27
CA THR A 97 -9.52 18.50 5.41
C THR A 97 -8.88 17.11 5.54
N PHE A 98 -9.39 16.11 4.83
CA PHE A 98 -8.89 14.73 4.91
C PHE A 98 -7.66 14.48 4.01
N THR A 99 -7.67 14.96 2.76
CA THR A 99 -6.52 14.83 1.84
C THR A 99 -5.26 15.52 2.37
N GLU A 100 -5.43 16.52 3.23
CA GLU A 100 -4.37 17.25 3.92
C GLU A 100 -3.74 16.49 5.10
N ARG A 101 -4.08 15.23 5.37
CA ARG A 101 -3.46 14.45 6.46
C ARG A 101 -2.93 13.09 6.04
N ILE A 102 -3.22 12.64 4.82
CA ILE A 102 -2.81 11.32 4.37
C ILE A 102 -1.32 11.26 4.11
N THR A 103 -0.63 10.53 4.98
CA THR A 103 0.82 10.30 5.00
C THR A 103 1.19 8.87 4.64
N GLN A 104 0.22 7.95 4.66
CA GLN A 104 0.42 6.54 4.36
C GLN A 104 -0.62 6.06 3.37
N LYS A 105 -0.15 5.38 2.31
CA LYS A 105 -1.00 4.66 1.37
C LYS A 105 -0.76 3.17 1.47
N MET A 106 -1.81 2.43 1.80
CA MET A 106 -1.81 0.97 1.84
C MET A 106 -2.21 0.46 0.46
N GLU A 107 -1.26 -0.05 -0.33
CA GLU A 107 -1.46 -0.27 -1.78
C GLU A 107 -2.12 -1.61 -2.12
N THR A 108 -1.51 -2.73 -1.71
CA THR A 108 -1.97 -4.08 -2.11
C THR A 108 -1.80 -5.11 -0.99
N PRO A 109 -2.37 -4.91 0.21
CA PRO A 109 -2.59 -6.02 1.12
C PRO A 109 -3.43 -7.11 0.48
N VAL A 110 -2.97 -8.34 0.60
CA VAL A 110 -3.76 -9.53 0.32
C VAL A 110 -3.60 -10.58 1.40
N ILE A 111 -4.62 -11.43 1.56
CA ILE A 111 -4.62 -12.59 2.47
C ILE A 111 -4.90 -13.85 1.65
N TYR A 112 -4.00 -14.83 1.72
CA TYR A 112 -4.17 -16.17 1.18
C TYR A 112 -4.57 -17.17 2.28
N PHE A 113 -5.24 -18.24 1.88
CA PHE A 113 -5.64 -19.34 2.75
C PHE A 113 -5.12 -20.68 2.21
N TYR A 114 -4.72 -21.56 3.13
CA TYR A 114 -4.22 -22.90 2.85
C TYR A 114 -4.94 -23.91 3.73
N SER A 115 -5.79 -24.75 3.14
CA SER A 115 -6.60 -25.76 3.85
C SER A 115 -6.78 -27.01 3.00
N ASP A 116 -6.71 -28.17 3.67
CA ASP A 116 -7.01 -29.48 3.07
C ASP A 116 -8.51 -29.84 3.17
N LYS A 117 -9.31 -28.98 3.81
CA LYS A 117 -10.75 -29.15 4.02
C LYS A 117 -11.48 -27.85 3.78
N GLU A 118 -12.73 -27.94 3.37
CA GLU A 118 -13.60 -26.77 3.32
C GLU A 118 -13.82 -26.22 4.73
N ILE A 119 -13.70 -24.90 4.89
CA ILE A 119 -13.88 -24.23 6.18
C ILE A 119 -14.41 -22.82 5.98
N ASP A 120 -15.40 -22.45 6.79
CA ASP A 120 -15.89 -21.07 6.87
C ASP A 120 -15.03 -20.29 7.87
N VAL A 121 -14.59 -19.10 7.45
CA VAL A 121 -13.73 -18.20 8.22
C VAL A 121 -14.31 -16.80 8.21
N ASN A 122 -14.55 -16.25 9.39
CA ASN A 122 -14.77 -14.82 9.57
C ASN A 122 -13.41 -14.13 9.71
N VAL A 123 -13.13 -13.15 8.85
CA VAL A 123 -11.88 -12.39 8.82
C VAL A 123 -12.20 -10.94 9.11
N ARG A 124 -11.57 -10.36 10.14
CA ARG A 124 -11.69 -8.95 10.49
C ARG A 124 -10.33 -8.28 10.42
N VAL A 125 -10.23 -7.24 9.60
CA VAL A 125 -9.09 -6.31 9.58
C VAL A 125 -9.55 -4.98 10.15
N ASP A 126 -8.92 -4.56 11.22
CA ASP A 126 -9.03 -3.21 11.77
C ASP A 126 -7.92 -2.31 11.21
N PHE A 127 -8.22 -1.03 11.04
CA PHE A 127 -7.26 -0.02 10.62
C PHE A 127 -7.43 1.25 11.49
N PRO A 128 -6.90 1.25 12.73
CA PRO A 128 -7.20 2.28 13.74
C PRO A 128 -6.86 3.71 13.31
N ASN A 129 -5.75 3.88 12.58
CA ASN A 129 -5.30 5.19 12.10
C ASN A 129 -5.61 5.42 10.62
N GLY A 130 -6.55 4.66 10.05
CA GLY A 130 -6.87 4.72 8.63
C GLY A 130 -8.28 4.28 8.28
N VAL A 131 -8.47 4.10 6.98
CA VAL A 131 -9.70 3.63 6.35
C VAL A 131 -9.38 2.59 5.27
N ILE A 132 -10.19 1.54 5.20
CA ILE A 132 -10.19 0.60 4.09
C ILE A 132 -11.13 1.14 3.02
N SER A 133 -10.57 1.54 1.88
CA SER A 133 -11.27 2.28 0.83
C SER A 133 -11.71 1.41 -0.35
N GLN A 134 -10.97 0.35 -0.66
CA GLN A 134 -11.33 -0.64 -1.68
C GLN A 134 -10.99 -2.06 -1.24
N TRP A 135 -11.76 -3.02 -1.74
CA TRP A 135 -11.61 -4.43 -1.38
C TRP A 135 -12.24 -5.38 -2.40
N TYR A 136 -11.81 -6.64 -2.36
CA TYR A 136 -12.46 -7.78 -3.01
C TYR A 136 -12.01 -9.06 -2.30
N PRO A 137 -12.87 -10.06 -2.04
CA PRO A 137 -14.28 -10.17 -2.39
C PRO A 137 -15.18 -9.31 -1.49
N LYS A 138 -16.50 -9.37 -1.69
CA LYS A 138 -17.50 -8.62 -0.92
C LYS A 138 -17.33 -8.82 0.60
N THR A 139 -17.35 -7.71 1.34
CA THR A 139 -17.38 -7.68 2.81
C THR A 139 -18.78 -7.96 3.34
N SER A 140 -18.87 -8.55 4.54
CA SER A 140 -20.13 -8.67 5.29
C SER A 140 -20.41 -7.45 6.17
N LYS A 141 -19.35 -6.79 6.68
CA LYS A 141 -19.42 -5.53 7.42
C LYS A 141 -18.22 -4.66 7.12
N GLN A 142 -18.39 -3.34 7.18
CA GLN A 142 -17.31 -2.38 7.00
C GLN A 142 -17.64 -1.06 7.69
N ASN A 143 -16.61 -0.33 8.09
CA ASN A 143 -16.73 1.07 8.52
C ASN A 143 -15.91 1.97 7.58
N PRO A 144 -16.58 2.77 6.73
CA PRO A 144 -15.92 3.77 5.89
C PRO A 144 -15.15 4.84 6.66
N SER A 145 -15.40 5.02 7.96
CA SER A 145 -14.91 6.12 8.79
C SER A 145 -15.04 7.52 8.20
N VAL A 146 -15.89 8.34 8.82
CA VAL A 146 -16.10 9.74 8.42
C VAL A 146 -14.84 10.62 8.63
N GLU A 147 -13.93 10.21 9.52
CA GLU A 147 -12.69 10.93 9.85
C GLU A 147 -11.42 10.19 9.37
N ALA A 148 -11.60 9.11 8.59
CA ALA A 148 -10.55 8.19 8.18
C ALA A 148 -9.66 7.67 9.31
N LYS A 149 -10.30 7.36 10.43
CA LYS A 149 -9.74 6.66 11.59
C LYS A 149 -10.70 5.58 12.03
N ASN A 150 -10.21 4.52 12.65
CA ASN A 150 -11.02 3.39 13.11
C ASN A 150 -11.80 2.72 11.96
N GLY A 151 -11.23 2.72 10.75
CA GLY A 151 -11.75 1.93 9.65
C GLY A 151 -11.64 0.44 9.96
N TYR A 152 -12.56 -0.36 9.44
CA TYR A 152 -12.43 -1.82 9.49
C TYR A 152 -13.21 -2.45 8.33
N ALA A 153 -12.86 -3.70 8.03
CA ALA A 153 -13.59 -4.55 7.10
C ALA A 153 -13.67 -5.97 7.65
N VAL A 154 -14.81 -6.62 7.38
CA VAL A 154 -15.09 -7.99 7.79
C VAL A 154 -15.52 -8.79 6.57
N TRP A 155 -14.94 -9.96 6.38
CA TRP A 155 -15.31 -10.92 5.35
C TRP A 155 -15.76 -12.21 6.00
N ASP A 156 -16.87 -12.76 5.50
CA ASP A 156 -17.28 -14.13 5.77
C ASP A 156 -16.94 -14.94 4.52
N VAL A 157 -15.86 -15.74 4.60
CA VAL A 157 -15.33 -16.49 3.46
C VAL A 157 -15.45 -17.98 3.70
N GLN A 158 -15.88 -18.72 2.68
CA GLN A 158 -15.69 -20.16 2.60
C GLN A 158 -14.35 -20.42 1.90
N VAL A 159 -13.38 -20.98 2.61
CA VAL A 159 -12.14 -21.50 2.02
C VAL A 159 -12.44 -22.89 1.47
N THR A 160 -12.25 -23.09 0.16
CA THR A 160 -12.48 -24.39 -0.50
C THR A 160 -11.22 -25.26 -0.50
N THR A 161 -11.32 -26.52 -0.93
CA THR A 161 -10.14 -27.37 -1.19
C THR A 161 -9.55 -27.15 -2.58
N GLU A 162 -10.24 -26.41 -3.45
CA GLU A 162 -9.81 -26.13 -4.82
C GLU A 162 -8.72 -25.05 -4.82
N LYS A 163 -7.77 -25.14 -5.74
CA LYS A 163 -6.71 -24.14 -5.94
C LYS A 163 -6.79 -23.43 -7.29
N GLU A 164 -7.67 -23.92 -8.16
CA GLU A 164 -7.92 -23.37 -9.49
C GLU A 164 -9.43 -23.27 -9.67
N GLY A 165 -9.87 -22.25 -10.41
CA GLY A 165 -11.28 -21.99 -10.61
C GLY A 165 -11.52 -20.82 -11.56
N THR A 166 -12.78 -20.61 -11.93
CA THR A 166 -13.17 -19.46 -12.75
C THR A 166 -13.20 -18.20 -11.90
N LEU A 167 -12.28 -17.28 -12.18
CA LEU A 167 -12.13 -16.01 -11.46
C LEU A 167 -12.50 -14.81 -12.34
N PRO A 168 -12.86 -13.66 -11.76
CA PRO A 168 -13.15 -12.45 -12.53
C PRO A 168 -11.97 -12.03 -13.43
N ASN A 169 -12.28 -11.63 -14.66
CA ASN A 169 -11.27 -11.21 -15.63
C ASN A 169 -10.56 -9.91 -15.21
N THR A 170 -9.28 -9.84 -15.54
CA THR A 170 -8.36 -8.73 -15.25
C THR A 170 -7.68 -8.30 -16.55
N SER A 171 -7.28 -7.02 -16.66
CA SER A 171 -6.44 -6.58 -17.78
C SER A 171 -5.05 -7.22 -17.69
N GLY A 172 -4.35 -7.36 -18.82
CA GLY A 172 -3.03 -8.00 -18.85
C GLY A 172 -1.97 -7.34 -17.97
N ASN A 173 -2.04 -6.01 -17.82
CA ASN A 173 -1.14 -5.21 -16.99
C ASN A 173 -1.60 -5.04 -15.52
N SER A 174 -2.70 -5.67 -15.11
CA SER A 174 -3.22 -5.52 -13.75
C SER A 174 -2.29 -6.14 -12.71
N ILE A 175 -2.05 -5.44 -11.60
CA ILE A 175 -1.37 -5.96 -10.41
C ILE A 175 -2.02 -7.22 -9.84
N TRP A 176 -3.28 -7.48 -10.19
CA TRP A 176 -4.02 -8.66 -9.78
C TRP A 176 -3.45 -9.97 -10.38
N ASN A 177 -2.87 -9.89 -11.57
CA ASN A 177 -2.34 -11.05 -12.30
C ASN A 177 -1.16 -11.70 -11.56
N PRO A 178 -0.10 -10.98 -11.16
CA PRO A 178 0.94 -11.56 -10.34
C PRO A 178 0.41 -12.05 -8.98
N SER A 179 -0.52 -11.33 -8.33
CA SER A 179 -1.13 -11.77 -7.05
C SER A 179 -1.88 -13.10 -7.14
N ARG A 180 -2.34 -13.52 -8.32
CA ARG A 180 -2.98 -14.84 -8.53
C ARG A 180 -2.00 -15.97 -8.84
N LYS A 181 -0.71 -15.69 -9.01
CA LYS A 181 0.35 -16.69 -9.27
C LYS A 181 0.86 -17.35 -7.97
N VAL A 182 -0.08 -17.70 -7.09
CA VAL A 182 0.16 -18.32 -5.79
C VAL A 182 -0.70 -19.58 -5.69
N ASN A 183 -0.15 -20.63 -5.08
CA ASN A 183 -0.81 -21.92 -4.91
C ASN A 183 -1.74 -21.98 -3.68
N SER A 184 -2.54 -20.93 -3.50
CA SER A 184 -3.54 -20.80 -2.43
C SER A 184 -4.88 -21.43 -2.80
N ASN A 185 -5.72 -21.66 -1.80
CA ASN A 185 -7.09 -22.12 -2.02
C ASN A 185 -7.96 -21.00 -2.61
N ILE A 186 -9.01 -21.41 -3.34
CA ILE A 186 -10.11 -20.53 -3.71
C ILE A 186 -10.92 -20.20 -2.45
N ILE A 187 -11.26 -18.94 -2.29
CA ILE A 187 -12.23 -18.45 -1.32
C ILE A 187 -13.50 -18.00 -2.01
N LYS A 188 -14.64 -18.17 -1.35
CA LYS A 188 -15.94 -17.67 -1.79
C LYS A 188 -16.54 -16.74 -0.73
N ALA A 189 -17.05 -15.59 -1.14
CA ALA A 189 -17.79 -14.67 -0.27
C ALA A 189 -19.04 -14.18 -1.00
N GLY A 190 -20.20 -14.71 -0.60
CA GLY A 190 -21.44 -14.52 -1.35
C GLY A 190 -21.33 -15.09 -2.77
N THR A 191 -21.44 -14.24 -3.78
CA THR A 191 -21.30 -14.63 -5.20
C THR A 191 -19.88 -14.48 -5.74
N ASP A 192 -18.97 -13.90 -4.95
CA ASP A 192 -17.59 -13.66 -5.37
C ASP A 192 -16.72 -14.90 -5.12
N ALA A 193 -15.75 -15.11 -6.00
CA ALA A 193 -14.72 -16.12 -5.87
C ALA A 193 -13.35 -15.51 -6.20
N GLU A 194 -12.33 -15.84 -5.41
CA GLU A 194 -10.96 -15.34 -5.59
C GLU A 194 -9.93 -16.28 -4.95
N LYS A 195 -8.64 -16.14 -5.27
CA LYS A 195 -7.54 -16.80 -4.56
C LYS A 195 -7.14 -16.12 -3.24
N LEU A 196 -7.61 -14.89 -3.02
CA LEU A 196 -7.15 -13.97 -1.99
C LEU A 196 -8.26 -13.01 -1.54
N ILE A 197 -8.17 -12.53 -0.30
CA ILE A 197 -8.82 -11.28 0.10
C ILE A 197 -7.86 -10.15 -0.24
N PHE A 198 -8.29 -9.16 -1.00
CA PHE A 198 -7.62 -7.90 -1.26
C PHE A 198 -8.31 -6.78 -0.48
N TYR A 199 -7.53 -5.89 0.10
CA TYR A 199 -8.00 -4.63 0.65
C TYR A 199 -6.91 -3.58 0.52
N ARG A 200 -7.31 -2.33 0.30
CA ARG A 200 -6.41 -1.19 0.27
C ARG A 200 -7.04 0.00 0.98
N GLY A 201 -6.22 0.97 1.34
CA GLY A 201 -6.67 2.03 2.23
C GLY A 201 -5.71 3.20 2.35
N LEU A 202 -6.17 4.23 3.05
CA LEU A 202 -5.39 5.42 3.36
C LEU A 202 -5.30 5.61 4.86
N ALA A 203 -4.21 6.21 5.31
CA ALA A 203 -4.01 6.45 6.73
C ALA A 203 -3.12 7.65 7.03
N ASP A 204 -3.21 8.05 8.29
CA ASP A 204 -2.41 9.11 8.92
C ASP A 204 -1.73 8.52 10.17
N PHE A 205 -0.53 7.96 9.99
CA PHE A 205 0.31 7.50 11.08
C PHE A 205 1.79 7.63 10.76
N ASP A 206 2.58 7.80 11.82
CA ASP A 206 4.03 7.73 11.77
C ASP A 206 4.51 6.30 12.01
N VAL A 207 5.60 5.93 11.35
CA VAL A 207 6.40 4.76 11.71
C VAL A 207 7.65 5.21 12.45
N PRO A 208 8.18 4.43 13.42
CA PRO A 208 9.38 4.78 14.17
C PRO A 208 10.66 4.56 13.34
N LEU A 209 10.67 5.07 12.10
CA LEU A 209 11.77 5.05 11.14
C LEU A 209 11.90 6.45 10.52
N THR A 210 13.07 7.05 10.62
CA THR A 210 13.37 8.33 9.95
C THR A 210 14.29 8.08 8.76
N VAL A 211 13.91 8.60 7.60
CA VAL A 211 14.67 8.47 6.34
C VAL A 211 14.81 9.83 5.69
N PHE A 212 16.01 10.18 5.24
CA PHE A 212 16.23 11.38 4.42
C PHE A 212 17.51 11.28 3.60
N SER A 213 17.55 12.01 2.50
CA SER A 213 18.75 12.21 1.70
C SER A 213 19.39 13.55 2.03
N LYS A 214 20.71 13.59 2.22
CA LYS A 214 21.49 14.82 2.40
C LYS A 214 22.93 14.62 1.95
N ASN A 215 23.47 15.56 1.15
CA ASN A 215 24.87 15.57 0.72
C ASN A 215 25.33 14.25 0.06
N GLY A 216 24.47 13.59 -0.71
CA GLY A 216 24.76 12.31 -1.37
C GLY A 216 24.70 11.07 -0.47
N PHE A 217 24.24 11.22 0.77
CA PHE A 217 23.98 10.11 1.69
C PHE A 217 22.48 9.94 1.93
N VAL A 218 22.04 8.68 2.05
CA VAL A 218 20.75 8.35 2.66
C VAL A 218 20.98 7.99 4.12
N VAL A 219 20.32 8.71 5.01
CA VAL A 219 20.31 8.41 6.45
C VAL A 219 19.05 7.63 6.76
N ILE A 220 19.21 6.50 7.44
CA ILE A 220 18.11 5.66 7.93
C ILE A 220 18.32 5.48 9.43
N GLU A 221 17.37 5.94 10.23
CA GLU A 221 17.40 5.87 11.69
C GLU A 221 16.19 5.10 12.19
N ASN A 222 16.44 3.94 12.80
CA ASN A 222 15.45 3.13 13.48
C ASN A 222 15.29 3.66 14.91
N LYS A 223 14.13 4.25 15.20
CA LYS A 223 13.78 4.82 16.50
C LYS A 223 12.93 3.87 17.35
N SER A 224 12.75 2.63 16.89
CA SER A 224 11.97 1.62 17.58
C SER A 224 12.82 0.76 18.49
N ASN A 225 12.14 -0.08 19.27
CA ASN A 225 12.73 -1.15 20.05
C ASN A 225 12.84 -2.49 19.28
N GLN A 226 12.54 -2.52 17.98
CA GLN A 226 12.63 -3.70 17.13
C GLN A 226 13.76 -3.55 16.12
N ASP A 227 14.46 -4.63 15.81
CA ASP A 227 15.35 -4.67 14.65
C ASP A 227 14.52 -4.66 13.36
N ILE A 228 15.01 -3.98 12.33
CA ILE A 228 14.40 -3.97 10.99
C ILE A 228 15.29 -4.81 10.08
N ASN A 229 14.71 -5.74 9.33
CA ASN A 229 15.44 -6.62 8.43
C ASN A 229 15.07 -6.35 6.97
N GLY A 230 15.94 -6.78 6.05
CA GLY A 230 15.66 -6.77 4.61
C GLY A 230 15.48 -5.36 4.05
N LEU A 231 16.41 -4.44 4.36
CA LEU A 231 16.37 -3.08 3.84
C LEU A 231 17.09 -3.03 2.48
N THR A 232 16.41 -2.49 1.48
CA THR A 232 16.92 -2.36 0.11
C THR A 232 16.67 -0.97 -0.42
N LEU A 233 17.73 -0.26 -0.79
CA LEU A 233 17.64 1.00 -1.53
C LEU A 233 17.71 0.72 -3.03
N LEU A 234 16.73 1.25 -3.76
CA LEU A 234 16.67 1.24 -5.21
C LEU A 234 16.90 2.67 -5.70
N ASN A 235 17.93 2.87 -6.53
CA ASN A 235 18.21 4.16 -7.16
C ASN A 235 18.08 4.01 -8.68
N ASN A 236 16.90 4.37 -9.17
CA ASN A 236 16.58 4.48 -10.59
C ASN A 236 16.40 5.96 -10.94
N ARG A 237 17.43 6.79 -10.79
CA ARG A 237 17.34 8.24 -11.02
C ARG A 237 18.39 8.71 -12.01
N ALA A 238 18.04 9.61 -12.93
CA ALA A 238 18.96 10.15 -13.94
C ALA A 238 19.69 9.05 -14.73
N GLY A 239 18.98 7.98 -15.09
CA GLY A 239 19.50 6.83 -15.83
C GLY A 239 20.33 5.83 -15.00
N LYS A 240 20.58 6.11 -13.72
CA LYS A 240 21.22 5.19 -12.77
C LYS A 240 20.36 3.95 -12.55
N LYS A 241 21.03 2.86 -12.21
CA LYS A 241 20.44 1.55 -11.92
C LYS A 241 21.29 0.94 -10.82
N GLU A 242 21.07 1.41 -9.59
CA GLU A 242 21.89 1.04 -8.45
C GLU A 242 21.02 0.41 -7.36
N LEU A 243 21.58 -0.60 -6.71
CA LEU A 243 20.97 -1.35 -5.64
C LEU A 243 21.91 -1.26 -4.44
N ILE A 244 21.38 -0.97 -3.25
CA ILE A 244 22.16 -1.06 -2.02
C ILE A 244 21.40 -1.90 -1.00
N THR A 245 22.04 -2.96 -0.53
CA THR A 245 21.47 -3.92 0.42
C THR A 245 22.00 -3.68 1.82
N ILE A 246 21.07 -3.66 2.79
CA ILE A 246 21.36 -3.50 4.22
C ILE A 246 20.59 -4.60 4.94
N ALA A 247 21.32 -5.66 5.33
CA ALA A 247 20.70 -6.89 5.85
C ALA A 247 19.77 -6.61 7.05
N SER A 248 20.22 -5.77 7.98
CA SER A 248 19.47 -5.39 9.16
C SER A 248 19.88 -4.01 9.68
N LEU A 249 18.96 -3.35 10.37
CA LEU A 249 19.17 -2.12 11.11
C LEU A 249 18.67 -2.33 12.54
N ALA A 250 19.59 -2.34 13.50
CA ALA A 250 19.29 -2.63 14.89
C ALA A 250 18.33 -1.59 15.51
N ALA A 251 17.59 -1.99 16.53
CA ALA A 251 16.79 -1.09 17.36
C ALA A 251 17.61 0.11 17.86
N ASN A 252 17.00 1.30 17.88
CA ASN A 252 17.63 2.55 18.33
C ASN A 252 18.98 2.87 17.66
N SER A 253 19.15 2.47 16.39
CA SER A 253 20.39 2.66 15.65
C SER A 253 20.17 3.42 14.34
N LYS A 254 21.27 3.91 13.78
CA LYS A 254 21.28 4.69 12.54
C LYS A 254 22.38 4.20 11.61
N VAL A 255 22.07 4.21 10.33
CA VAL A 255 23.04 4.00 9.25
C VAL A 255 23.04 5.20 8.30
N SER A 256 24.22 5.53 7.80
CA SER A 256 24.41 6.51 6.72
C SER A 256 25.00 5.78 5.53
N VAL A 257 24.29 5.83 4.40
CA VAL A 257 24.57 5.05 3.20
C VAL A 257 24.98 6.00 2.09
N ALA A 258 26.21 5.87 1.59
CA ALA A 258 26.64 6.63 0.43
C ALA A 258 26.08 6.01 -0.86
N LEU A 259 25.54 6.83 -1.77
CA LEU A 259 25.09 6.35 -3.09
C LEU A 259 26.27 6.19 -4.05
N THR A 260 27.26 5.35 -3.70
CA THR A 260 28.52 5.20 -4.43
C THR A 260 29.08 3.77 -4.37
N LYS A 261 29.97 3.43 -5.30
CA LYS A 261 30.62 2.11 -5.41
C LYS A 261 31.42 1.62 -4.18
N ASN A 262 31.80 2.52 -3.28
CA ASN A 262 32.55 2.16 -2.07
C ASN A 262 31.61 1.76 -0.91
N GLN A 263 30.30 1.94 -1.06
CA GLN A 263 29.31 1.57 -0.07
C GLN A 263 29.16 0.04 0.00
N LYS A 264 29.19 -0.52 1.22
CA LYS A 264 28.91 -1.93 1.43
C LYS A 264 27.50 -2.27 0.93
N GLY A 265 27.38 -3.36 0.18
CA GLY A 265 26.12 -3.83 -0.39
C GLY A 265 25.70 -3.09 -1.65
N TYR A 266 26.54 -2.19 -2.19
CA TYR A 266 26.30 -1.48 -3.44
C TYR A 266 26.55 -2.38 -4.65
N GLU A 267 25.60 -2.34 -5.58
CA GLU A 267 25.71 -2.90 -6.92
C GLU A 267 25.19 -1.86 -7.93
N SER A 268 25.83 -1.79 -9.09
CA SER A 268 25.39 -0.97 -10.23
C SER A 268 25.27 -1.84 -11.46
N PHE A 269 24.32 -1.50 -12.33
CA PHE A 269 23.95 -2.34 -13.46
C PHE A 269 23.92 -1.52 -14.76
N ASP A 270 24.45 -2.11 -15.82
CA ASP A 270 24.49 -1.46 -17.13
C ASP A 270 23.11 -1.44 -17.81
N SER A 271 22.24 -2.41 -17.49
CA SER A 271 20.92 -2.56 -18.09
C SER A 271 19.80 -2.62 -17.06
N PHE A 272 18.61 -2.17 -17.45
CA PHE A 272 17.42 -2.25 -16.58
C PHE A 272 17.04 -3.69 -16.27
N GLU A 273 17.21 -4.61 -17.22
CA GLU A 273 16.89 -6.03 -17.04
C GLU A 273 17.74 -6.67 -15.92
N THR A 274 19.05 -6.40 -15.91
CA THR A 274 19.95 -6.94 -14.88
C THR A 274 19.68 -6.32 -13.50
N PHE A 275 19.42 -5.02 -13.45
CA PHE A 275 18.96 -4.32 -12.24
C PHE A 275 17.66 -4.90 -11.70
N LEU A 276 16.65 -5.08 -12.56
CA LEU A 276 15.36 -5.63 -12.19
C LEU A 276 15.53 -7.04 -11.63
N LYS A 277 16.29 -7.89 -12.31
CA LYS A 277 16.55 -9.26 -11.88
C LYS A 277 17.25 -9.33 -10.52
N ALA A 278 18.28 -8.51 -10.32
CA ALA A 278 19.02 -8.45 -9.05
C ALA A 278 18.13 -7.93 -7.90
N SER A 279 17.41 -6.83 -8.14
CA SER A 279 16.49 -6.24 -7.17
C SER A 279 15.41 -7.23 -6.75
N LYS A 280 14.73 -7.88 -7.72
CA LYS A 280 13.73 -8.92 -7.44
C LYS A 280 14.32 -10.07 -6.64
N LYS A 281 15.55 -10.52 -6.97
CA LYS A 281 16.21 -11.64 -6.27
C LYS A 281 16.44 -11.33 -4.79
N VAL A 282 17.01 -10.17 -4.48
CA VAL A 282 17.30 -9.78 -3.08
C VAL A 282 15.99 -9.66 -2.30
N ILE A 283 15.04 -8.89 -2.81
CA ILE A 283 13.78 -8.63 -2.12
C ILE A 283 12.98 -9.93 -1.90
N VAL A 284 12.90 -10.81 -2.90
CA VAL A 284 12.25 -12.13 -2.73
C VAL A 284 12.94 -12.95 -1.63
N SER A 285 14.26 -12.87 -1.51
CA SER A 285 14.99 -13.55 -0.43
C SER A 285 14.59 -13.01 0.95
N ASP A 286 14.45 -11.69 1.09
CA ASP A 286 14.06 -11.04 2.34
C ASP A 286 12.60 -11.37 2.72
N LEU A 287 11.70 -11.43 1.73
CA LEU A 287 10.29 -11.81 1.92
C LEU A 287 10.12 -13.29 2.30
N VAL A 288 10.94 -14.18 1.74
CA VAL A 288 10.97 -15.59 2.18
C VAL A 288 11.51 -15.69 3.60
N ALA A 289 12.54 -14.91 3.94
CA ALA A 289 13.10 -14.88 5.29
C ALA A 289 12.11 -14.34 6.35
N SER A 290 11.12 -13.53 5.95
CA SER A 290 10.03 -13.09 6.83
C SER A 290 8.87 -14.08 6.96
N GLY A 291 8.93 -15.21 6.25
CA GLY A 291 8.02 -16.34 6.39
C GLY A 291 7.05 -16.55 5.23
N LEU A 292 7.07 -15.71 4.19
CA LEU A 292 6.25 -15.95 3.00
C LEU A 292 6.76 -17.16 2.21
N TYR A 293 5.84 -17.83 1.53
CA TYR A 293 6.20 -18.81 0.51
C TYR A 293 6.89 -18.14 -0.68
N LEU A 294 7.64 -18.93 -1.45
CA LEU A 294 8.42 -18.42 -2.57
C LEU A 294 7.54 -17.84 -3.69
N ASP A 295 6.39 -18.46 -3.95
CA ASP A 295 5.41 -17.99 -4.93
C ASP A 295 4.70 -16.72 -4.44
N GLU A 296 4.35 -16.63 -3.16
CA GLU A 296 3.83 -15.39 -2.52
C GLU A 296 4.84 -14.23 -2.66
N SER A 297 6.11 -14.49 -2.34
CA SER A 297 7.18 -13.49 -2.43
C SER A 297 7.37 -13.00 -3.87
N LYS A 298 7.32 -13.91 -4.84
CA LYS A 298 7.39 -13.56 -6.27
C LYS A 298 6.13 -12.84 -6.75
N ALA A 299 4.96 -13.20 -6.24
CA ALA A 299 3.69 -12.55 -6.56
C ALA A 299 3.69 -11.11 -6.08
N MET A 300 4.03 -10.88 -4.81
CA MET A 300 4.17 -9.55 -4.21
C MET A 300 5.13 -8.67 -5.02
N VAL A 301 6.36 -9.14 -5.27
CA VAL A 301 7.35 -8.39 -6.06
C VAL A 301 6.92 -8.21 -7.52
N GLY A 302 6.15 -9.14 -8.06
CA GLY A 302 5.55 -9.03 -9.39
C GLY A 302 4.53 -7.89 -9.50
N THR A 303 3.82 -7.55 -8.41
CA THR A 303 2.89 -6.40 -8.40
C THR A 303 3.60 -5.06 -8.55
N TRP A 304 4.91 -5.00 -8.27
CA TRP A 304 5.68 -3.76 -8.21
C TRP A 304 6.40 -3.40 -9.51
N GLU A 305 6.32 -4.25 -10.54
CA GLU A 305 7.11 -4.13 -11.77
C GLU A 305 6.97 -2.74 -12.42
N ASN A 306 5.74 -2.29 -12.60
CA ASN A 306 5.47 -0.99 -13.22
C ASN A 306 5.65 0.17 -12.22
N GLY A 307 5.13 0.04 -11.00
CA GLY A 307 5.06 1.16 -10.06
C GLY A 307 6.34 1.44 -9.25
N TYR A 308 7.18 0.43 -8.97
CA TYR A 308 8.33 0.58 -8.06
C TYR A 308 9.67 0.32 -8.72
N PHE A 309 9.76 -0.47 -9.79
CA PHE A 309 11.04 -0.72 -10.45
C PHE A 309 11.24 0.18 -11.65
N GLN A 310 10.22 0.30 -12.51
CA GLN A 310 10.30 1.11 -13.73
C GLN A 310 10.24 2.63 -13.44
N THR A 311 9.63 3.03 -12.33
CA THR A 311 9.47 4.45 -11.99
C THR A 311 10.80 5.09 -11.58
N GLU A 312 11.05 6.29 -12.10
CA GLU A 312 12.23 7.06 -11.72
C GLU A 312 12.14 7.48 -10.24
N GLY A 313 13.25 7.40 -9.52
CA GLY A 313 13.35 7.87 -8.14
C GLY A 313 14.36 7.10 -7.29
N LEU A 314 14.49 7.56 -6.04
CA LEU A 314 15.23 6.92 -4.97
C LEU A 314 14.24 6.43 -3.92
N ARG A 315 14.26 5.13 -3.62
CA ARG A 315 13.31 4.52 -2.68
C ARG A 315 13.96 3.49 -1.78
N LEU A 316 13.52 3.47 -0.53
CA LEU A 316 13.83 2.41 0.43
C LEU A 316 12.65 1.43 0.50
N LEU A 317 12.95 0.15 0.38
CA LEU A 317 12.05 -0.95 0.72
C LEU A 317 12.57 -1.62 1.99
N TYR A 318 11.70 -1.96 2.93
CA TYR A 318 12.06 -2.72 4.13
C TYR A 318 10.89 -3.57 4.61
N VAL A 319 11.18 -4.71 5.25
CA VAL A 319 10.15 -5.53 5.90
C VAL A 319 9.80 -4.91 7.24
N LEU A 320 8.51 -4.63 7.47
CA LEU A 320 8.04 -4.12 8.76
C LEU A 320 8.23 -5.18 9.85
N PRO A 321 8.73 -4.79 11.05
CA PRO A 321 8.63 -5.64 12.22
C PRO A 321 7.18 -6.08 12.47
N ARG A 322 6.99 -7.36 12.77
CA ARG A 322 5.65 -7.95 12.97
C ARG A 322 4.81 -7.19 14.01
N VAL A 323 5.45 -6.70 15.06
CA VAL A 323 4.79 -5.88 16.10
C VAL A 323 4.14 -4.64 15.50
N TRP A 324 4.81 -3.93 14.58
CA TRP A 324 4.22 -2.76 13.93
C TRP A 324 3.04 -3.16 13.04
N THR A 325 3.17 -4.26 12.30
CA THR A 325 2.07 -4.78 11.48
C THR A 325 0.84 -5.09 12.32
N ASP A 326 0.99 -5.74 13.47
CA ASP A 326 -0.12 -6.10 14.35
C ASP A 326 -0.76 -4.86 15.02
N GLU A 327 0.01 -3.80 15.26
CA GLU A 327 -0.48 -2.51 15.77
C GLU A 327 -1.20 -1.67 14.70
N ILE A 328 -0.64 -1.60 13.48
CA ILE A 328 -1.19 -0.80 12.38
C ILE A 328 -2.45 -1.45 11.80
N LEU A 329 -2.42 -2.78 11.62
CA LEU A 329 -3.51 -3.57 11.05
C LEU A 329 -3.87 -4.73 11.97
N PRO A 330 -4.57 -4.53 13.10
CA PRO A 330 -5.02 -5.66 13.90
C PRO A 330 -5.88 -6.61 13.05
N LEU A 331 -5.52 -7.90 13.05
CA LEU A 331 -6.17 -8.94 12.25
C LEU A 331 -6.70 -10.03 13.18
N ALA A 332 -8.00 -10.32 13.06
CA ALA A 332 -8.66 -11.40 13.77
C ALA A 332 -9.33 -12.36 12.78
N MET A 333 -9.25 -13.67 13.07
CA MET A 333 -9.88 -14.72 12.28
C MET A 333 -10.62 -15.70 13.19
N THR A 334 -11.83 -16.10 12.80
CA THR A 334 -12.64 -17.09 13.54
C THR A 334 -13.16 -18.16 12.57
N PRO A 335 -12.80 -19.44 12.76
CA PRO A 335 -11.81 -19.94 13.73
C PRO A 335 -10.40 -19.40 13.43
N ALA A 336 -9.55 -19.30 14.45
CA ALA A 336 -8.18 -18.83 14.26
C ALA A 336 -7.39 -19.82 13.36
N PRO A 337 -6.45 -19.36 12.51
CA PRO A 337 -5.61 -20.26 11.74
C PRO A 337 -4.65 -21.02 12.65
N LYS A 338 -4.12 -22.15 12.14
CA LYS A 338 -2.99 -22.86 12.76
C LYS A 338 -1.73 -22.01 12.76
N ASN A 339 -1.46 -21.37 11.62
CA ASN A 339 -0.32 -20.51 11.38
C ASN A 339 -0.80 -19.22 10.69
N LEU A 340 -0.34 -18.07 11.19
CA LEU A 340 -0.60 -16.75 10.61
C LEU A 340 0.71 -16.05 10.27
N VAL A 341 1.08 -16.05 9.00
CA VAL A 341 2.22 -15.27 8.48
C VAL A 341 1.72 -13.88 8.07
N ARG A 342 2.46 -12.84 8.43
CA ARG A 342 2.15 -11.46 8.03
C ARG A 342 3.44 -10.74 7.67
N THR A 343 3.58 -10.36 6.40
CA THR A 343 4.75 -9.68 5.86
C THR A 343 4.33 -8.40 5.15
N LEU A 344 4.46 -7.27 5.82
CA LEU A 344 4.17 -5.96 5.25
C LEU A 344 5.50 -5.30 4.89
N VAL A 345 5.54 -4.60 3.76
CA VAL A 345 6.72 -3.86 3.30
C VAL A 345 6.46 -2.36 3.37
N GLY A 346 7.44 -1.62 3.85
CA GLY A 346 7.44 -0.17 3.80
C GLY A 346 8.17 0.27 2.54
N ARG A 347 7.49 1.05 1.69
CA ARG A 347 8.05 1.79 0.58
C ARG A 347 8.17 3.25 0.99
N VAL A 348 9.41 3.74 1.08
CA VAL A 348 9.69 5.15 1.34
C VAL A 348 10.28 5.75 0.08
N GLU A 349 9.55 6.64 -0.57
CA GLU A 349 10.08 7.47 -1.65
C GLU A 349 10.82 8.66 -1.05
N ILE A 350 12.09 8.82 -1.42
CA ILE A 350 13.02 9.75 -0.76
C ILE A 350 13.31 10.88 -1.73
N LEU A 351 12.80 12.07 -1.45
CA LEU A 351 13.18 13.27 -2.19
C LEU A 351 14.63 13.65 -1.85
N THR A 352 15.41 13.85 -2.89
CA THR A 352 16.79 14.34 -2.85
C THR A 352 16.85 15.84 -3.11
N ASP A 353 18.02 16.44 -2.86
CA ASP A 353 18.25 17.87 -3.16
C ASP A 353 17.97 18.17 -4.65
N LEU A 354 18.30 17.23 -5.55
CA LEU A 354 18.05 17.38 -6.97
C LEU A 354 16.55 17.31 -7.32
N ASP A 355 15.77 16.48 -6.60
CA ASP A 355 14.33 16.42 -6.81
C ASP A 355 13.67 17.73 -6.32
N GLU A 356 14.16 18.33 -5.24
CA GLU A 356 13.69 19.65 -4.79
C GLU A 356 14.05 20.77 -5.77
N GLU A 357 15.22 20.72 -6.41
CA GLU A 357 15.60 21.62 -7.49
C GLU A 357 14.68 21.48 -8.71
N GLU A 358 14.34 20.26 -9.11
CA GLU A 358 13.42 19.98 -10.21
C GLU A 358 12.00 20.48 -9.90
N VAL A 359 11.53 20.27 -8.66
CA VAL A 359 10.25 20.80 -8.18
C VAL A 359 10.25 22.32 -8.18
N LEU A 360 11.32 22.97 -7.68
CA LEU A 360 11.46 24.42 -7.67
C LEU A 360 11.48 24.99 -9.08
N LYS A 361 12.14 24.32 -10.02
CA LYS A 361 12.14 24.70 -11.44
C LYS A 361 10.70 24.65 -11.96
N PHE A 362 10.00 23.53 -11.81
CA PHE A 362 8.63 23.34 -12.28
C PHE A 362 7.67 24.40 -11.73
N VAL A 363 7.70 24.70 -10.42
CA VAL A 363 6.76 25.68 -9.86
C VAL A 363 7.07 27.12 -10.28
N ASN A 364 8.35 27.46 -10.48
CA ASN A 364 8.75 28.81 -10.92
C ASN A 364 8.65 29.02 -12.43
N SER A 365 8.63 27.94 -13.24
CA SER A 365 8.42 28.04 -14.69
C SER A 365 6.97 27.78 -15.09
N ASP A 366 6.41 26.65 -14.69
CA ASP A 366 5.15 26.15 -15.25
C ASP A 366 3.97 26.68 -14.45
N VAL A 367 4.00 26.52 -13.12
CA VAL A 367 2.93 27.01 -12.24
C VAL A 367 2.90 28.54 -12.22
N ALA A 368 4.06 29.21 -12.09
CA ALA A 368 4.14 30.66 -12.04
C ALA A 368 3.57 31.35 -13.30
N ASN A 369 3.73 30.73 -14.47
CA ASN A 369 3.31 31.28 -15.75
C ASN A 369 2.02 30.64 -16.30
N ASP A 370 1.26 29.93 -15.46
CA ASP A 370 -0.01 29.28 -15.82
C ASP A 370 0.12 28.33 -17.05
N LYS A 371 1.29 27.69 -17.19
CA LYS A 371 1.61 26.76 -18.29
C LYS A 371 1.27 25.31 -17.96
N VAL A 372 0.91 25.01 -16.71
CA VAL A 372 0.46 23.68 -16.31
C VAL A 372 -0.82 23.37 -17.07
N SER A 373 -0.69 22.52 -18.09
CA SER A 373 -1.85 22.02 -18.83
C SER A 373 -2.69 21.19 -17.86
N ILE A 374 -3.95 21.57 -17.70
CA ILE A 374 -4.89 20.99 -16.73
C ILE A 374 -5.39 19.64 -17.28
N PHE A 375 -4.56 18.59 -17.41
CA PHE A 375 -5.06 17.22 -17.57
C PHE A 375 -4.03 16.18 -17.08
N ASP A 376 -4.43 15.36 -16.09
CA ASP A 376 -4.65 13.91 -16.22
C ASP A 376 -4.44 13.13 -14.90
N ILE A 377 -5.17 13.50 -13.85
CA ILE A 377 -5.23 12.70 -12.61
C ILE A 377 -6.21 11.55 -12.84
N ASN A 378 -5.72 10.53 -13.53
CA ASN A 378 -6.35 9.21 -13.71
C ASN A 378 -5.38 8.29 -14.50
N GLY A 379 -4.09 8.28 -14.09
CA GLY A 379 -3.09 7.37 -14.65
C GLY A 379 -2.06 8.00 -15.60
N ARG A 380 -1.89 9.33 -15.63
CA ARG A 380 -0.74 9.95 -16.33
C ARG A 380 -0.08 11.03 -15.46
N GLN A 381 1.26 11.00 -15.48
CA GLN A 381 2.14 11.92 -14.76
C GLN A 381 1.77 13.38 -15.12
N MET A 382 1.77 14.30 -14.14
CA MET A 382 1.94 15.71 -14.48
C MET A 382 3.27 15.80 -15.24
N GLN A 383 3.23 16.14 -16.54
CA GLN A 383 4.45 16.33 -17.33
C GLN A 383 5.37 17.28 -16.56
N GLY A 384 6.52 16.76 -16.12
CA GLY A 384 7.51 17.50 -15.33
C GLY A 384 7.68 17.05 -13.87
N LEU A 385 6.63 16.58 -13.18
CA LEU A 385 6.73 16.15 -11.77
C LEU A 385 6.79 14.63 -11.58
N GLY A 386 6.42 13.84 -12.60
CA GLY A 386 6.48 12.38 -12.52
C GLY A 386 5.51 11.80 -11.48
N HIS A 387 5.97 10.81 -10.72
CA HIS A 387 5.21 10.18 -9.63
C HIS A 387 5.08 11.09 -8.40
N PHE A 388 4.02 10.88 -7.63
CA PHE A 388 3.69 11.65 -6.43
C PHE A 388 3.69 13.18 -6.64
N PRO A 389 2.93 13.70 -7.63
CA PRO A 389 2.91 15.13 -7.93
C PRO A 389 2.40 15.98 -6.76
N GLU A 390 1.35 15.55 -6.05
CA GLU A 390 0.85 16.33 -4.91
C GLU A 390 1.84 16.40 -3.74
N PRO A 391 2.45 15.30 -3.26
CA PRO A 391 3.51 15.38 -2.27
C PRO A 391 4.65 16.34 -2.68
N LYS A 392 5.07 16.30 -3.94
CA LYS A 392 6.10 17.23 -4.47
C LYS A 392 5.64 18.69 -4.44
N LEU A 393 4.40 18.98 -4.84
CA LEU A 393 3.84 20.33 -4.76
C LEU A 393 3.71 20.82 -3.31
N ARG A 394 3.28 19.95 -2.39
CA ARG A 394 3.23 20.26 -0.96
C ARG A 394 4.62 20.57 -0.42
N ARG A 395 5.64 19.81 -0.84
CA ARG A 395 7.03 20.12 -0.50
C ARG A 395 7.45 21.49 -1.01
N ALA A 396 7.07 21.87 -2.24
CA ALA A 396 7.37 23.19 -2.80
C ALA A 396 6.87 24.35 -1.93
N LEU A 397 5.72 24.20 -1.25
CA LEU A 397 5.17 25.22 -0.35
C LEU A 397 6.06 25.50 0.87
N GLU A 398 6.85 24.52 1.30
CA GLU A 398 7.83 24.64 2.37
C GLU A 398 9.18 25.20 1.90
N LEU A 399 9.42 25.24 0.60
CA LEU A 399 10.65 25.77 0.00
C LEU A 399 10.56 27.29 -0.23
N ASN A 400 11.69 27.86 -0.66
CA ASN A 400 11.83 29.30 -0.88
C ASN A 400 11.26 29.73 -2.25
N ILE A 401 9.94 29.84 -2.34
CA ILE A 401 9.19 30.35 -3.49
C ILE A 401 8.38 31.60 -3.14
N SER A 402 8.08 32.44 -4.14
CA SER A 402 7.37 33.70 -3.92
C SER A 402 5.94 33.48 -3.37
N LYS A 403 5.40 34.45 -2.64
CA LYS A 403 4.02 34.37 -2.10
C LYS A 403 2.98 34.16 -3.20
N GLU A 404 3.20 34.75 -4.36
CA GLU A 404 2.34 34.58 -5.54
C GLU A 404 2.37 33.13 -6.04
N VAL A 405 3.55 32.54 -6.19
CA VAL A 405 3.70 31.14 -6.62
C VAL A 405 3.12 30.19 -5.57
N LYS A 406 3.30 30.45 -4.26
CA LYS A 406 2.66 29.65 -3.19
C LYS A 406 1.15 29.59 -3.34
N ARG A 407 0.51 30.72 -3.66
CA ARG A 407 -0.94 30.75 -3.90
C ARG A 407 -1.32 29.88 -5.09
N LYS A 408 -0.63 30.01 -6.23
CA LYS A 408 -0.91 29.19 -7.42
C LYS A 408 -0.68 27.69 -7.18
N VAL A 409 0.35 27.32 -6.41
CA VAL A 409 0.59 25.93 -6.01
C VAL A 409 -0.54 25.39 -5.13
N ASN A 410 -1.03 26.19 -4.17
CA ASN A 410 -2.20 25.82 -3.36
C ASN A 410 -3.48 25.65 -4.20
N ASP A 411 -3.69 26.55 -5.16
CA ASP A 411 -4.83 26.47 -6.09
C ASP A 411 -4.75 25.20 -6.94
N LEU A 412 -3.55 24.83 -7.40
CA LEU A 412 -3.30 23.59 -8.13
C LEU A 412 -3.61 22.36 -7.26
N ILE A 413 -3.08 22.28 -6.04
CA ILE A 413 -3.37 21.19 -5.10
C ILE A 413 -4.88 21.10 -4.81
N THR A 414 -5.56 22.24 -4.65
CA THR A 414 -7.00 22.28 -4.43
C THR A 414 -7.77 21.74 -5.64
N SER A 415 -7.35 22.10 -6.86
CA SER A 415 -7.89 21.54 -8.10
C SER A 415 -7.68 20.03 -8.16
N MET A 416 -6.46 19.55 -7.81
CA MET A 416 -6.12 18.11 -7.69
C MET A 416 -7.11 17.37 -6.80
N ASN A 417 -7.41 17.96 -5.64
CA ASN A 417 -8.24 17.33 -4.62
C ASN A 417 -9.74 17.41 -4.88
N ARG A 418 -10.21 18.34 -5.70
CA ARG A 418 -11.65 18.41 -6.02
C ARG A 418 -12.02 17.61 -7.26
N GLY A 419 -11.04 16.99 -7.91
CA GLY A 419 -11.23 16.37 -9.23
C GLY A 419 -11.90 17.31 -10.24
N LEU A 420 -11.70 18.62 -10.09
CA LEU A 420 -12.21 19.67 -10.98
C LEU A 420 -11.33 19.72 -12.25
N PHE A 421 -11.23 18.58 -12.92
CA PHE A 421 -10.55 18.38 -14.18
C PHE A 421 -11.60 17.97 -15.20
N ASN A 422 -12.27 18.97 -15.76
CA ASN A 422 -13.08 18.85 -16.97
C ASN A 422 -12.56 19.86 -17.99
#